data_AF-A0A3N9N6U9-F1
#
_entry.id   AF-A0A3N9N6U9-F1
#
_cell.length_a   1.000
_cell.length_b   1.000
_cell.length_c   1.000
_cell.angle_alpha   90.00
_cell.angle_beta   90.00
_cell.angle_gamma   90.00
#
_symmetry.space_group_name_H-M   'P 1'
#
loop_
_entity.id
_entity.type
_entity.pdbx_description
1 polymer ?
#
loop_
_entity_poly.entity_id
_entity_poly.type
_entity_poly.pdbx_seq_one_letter_code
_entity_poly.pdbx_strand_id
1 'polypeptide(L)'
;MKIKLLLSLFVSTLCAQQISINRIDLMPNTPTPYEMRDWKKVAMGYDSLVFDLSRTGLHLPLIHLNYNTVNYPEHNSFVLHTVVGTPDKDAAEAINMIPAVVGASLVGIDKRVQNGNNWVLMCEEFFNKRPGENVYLNNFV
;
A
#
# COMPACT_ATOMS: atom_id res chain seq x y z
N MET A 1 38.29 52.29 25.46
CA MET A 1 38.82 51.66 24.23
C MET A 1 38.18 50.28 24.09
N LYS A 2 37.21 50.07 23.20
CA LYS A 2 36.53 48.78 23.02
C LYS A 2 37.05 48.12 21.74
N ILE A 3 37.87 47.08 21.88
CA ILE A 3 38.34 46.25 20.78
C ILE A 3 37.18 45.33 20.37
N LYS A 4 36.66 45.50 19.15
CA LYS A 4 35.72 44.54 18.56
C LYS A 4 36.53 43.51 17.79
N LEU A 5 36.60 42.30 18.31
CA LEU A 5 37.14 41.14 17.61
C LEU A 5 36.08 40.67 16.61
N LEU A 6 36.37 40.77 15.32
CA LEU A 6 35.52 40.27 14.24
C LEU A 6 35.97 38.84 13.92
N LEU A 7 35.17 37.84 14.30
CA LEU A 7 35.44 36.44 14.00
C LEU A 7 34.78 36.10 12.65
N SER A 8 35.56 35.89 11.59
CA SER A 8 35.01 35.40 10.31
C SER A 8 34.85 33.88 10.36
N LEU A 9 33.61 33.40 10.38
CA LEU A 9 33.31 31.99 10.15
C LEU A 9 33.42 31.71 8.63
N PHE A 10 34.40 30.91 8.22
CA PHE A 10 34.40 30.28 6.91
C PHE A 10 33.49 29.06 6.96
N VAL A 11 32.30 29.15 6.37
CA VAL A 11 31.44 27.99 6.13
C VAL A 11 31.92 27.35 4.82
N SER A 12 32.61 26.22 4.91
CA SER A 12 32.88 25.37 3.76
C SER A 12 31.59 24.61 3.41
N THR A 13 30.91 25.04 2.36
CA THR A 13 29.83 24.25 1.74
C THR A 13 30.47 23.04 1.07
N LEU A 14 30.51 21.90 1.77
CA LEU A 14 30.81 20.61 1.16
C LEU A 14 29.63 20.24 0.24
N CYS A 15 29.67 20.71 -1.00
CA CYS A 15 28.82 20.16 -2.05
C CYS A 15 29.39 18.79 -2.41
N ALA A 16 28.67 17.71 -2.11
CA ALA A 16 29.02 16.39 -2.63
C ALA A 16 29.03 16.47 -4.16
N GLN A 17 30.18 16.21 -4.78
CA GLN A 17 30.28 16.20 -6.23
C GLN A 17 29.63 14.92 -6.76
N GLN A 18 28.68 15.07 -7.69
CA GLN A 18 28.11 13.93 -8.40
C GLN A 18 29.26 13.18 -9.10
N ILE A 19 29.45 11.92 -8.73
CA ILE A 19 30.39 11.02 -9.40
C ILE A 19 29.65 10.25 -10.49
N SER A 20 30.35 9.99 -11.59
CA SER A 20 29.88 9.06 -12.63
C SER A 20 29.87 7.65 -12.05
N ILE A 21 28.81 6.90 -12.35
CA ILE A 21 28.72 5.47 -12.09
C ILE A 21 28.57 4.82 -13.45
N ASN A 22 29.63 4.17 -13.95
CA ASN A 22 29.68 3.58 -15.30
C ASN A 22 28.41 2.78 -15.67
N ARG A 23 27.78 2.09 -14.71
CA ARG A 23 26.55 1.32 -14.95
C ARG A 23 25.31 2.18 -15.13
N ILE A 24 25.20 3.29 -14.40
CA ILE A 24 24.10 4.25 -14.50
C ILE A 24 24.23 5.07 -15.78
N ASP A 25 25.47 5.42 -16.17
CA ASP A 25 25.73 6.19 -17.38
C ASP A 25 25.34 5.44 -18.68
N LEU A 26 25.19 4.10 -18.61
CA LEU A 26 24.64 3.29 -19.70
C LEU A 26 23.10 3.40 -19.82
N MET A 27 22.42 3.88 -18.78
CA MET A 27 20.98 4.09 -18.81
C MET A 27 20.70 5.43 -19.48
N PRO A 28 19.80 5.48 -20.48
CA PRO A 28 19.42 6.75 -21.07
C PRO A 28 18.70 7.61 -20.02
N ASN A 29 18.98 8.92 -20.01
CA ASN A 29 18.36 9.87 -19.09
C ASN A 29 16.82 9.89 -19.21
N THR A 30 16.30 9.54 -20.38
CA THR A 30 14.87 9.37 -20.65
C THR A 30 14.66 8.17 -21.58
N PRO A 31 13.64 7.34 -21.35
CA PRO A 31 13.33 6.25 -22.28
C PRO A 31 12.81 6.83 -23.60
N THR A 32 13.12 6.17 -24.71
CA THR A 32 12.62 6.55 -26.05
C THR A 32 12.09 5.30 -26.75
N PRO A 33 10.79 5.23 -27.08
CA PRO A 33 9.74 6.23 -26.75
C PRO A 33 9.46 6.30 -25.24
N TYR A 34 8.96 7.45 -24.78
CA TYR A 34 8.44 7.60 -23.41
C TYR A 34 6.97 7.22 -23.38
N GLU A 35 6.65 6.08 -22.79
CA GLU A 35 5.28 5.57 -22.66
C GLU A 35 4.91 5.49 -21.18
N MET A 36 4.24 6.53 -20.65
CA MET A 36 3.75 6.49 -19.27
C MET A 36 2.46 5.67 -19.22
N ARG A 37 2.52 4.56 -18.49
CA ARG A 37 1.32 3.78 -18.17
C ARG A 37 0.31 4.64 -17.43
N ASP A 38 -0.96 4.57 -17.83
CA ASP A 38 -2.05 5.20 -17.09
C ASP A 38 -2.27 4.46 -15.76
N TRP A 39 -1.54 4.90 -14.73
CA TRP A 39 -1.58 4.30 -13.40
C TRP A 39 -2.95 4.46 -12.73
N LYS A 40 -3.71 5.51 -13.07
CA LYS A 40 -5.08 5.67 -12.58
C LYS A 40 -5.97 4.57 -13.12
N LYS A 41 -5.92 4.32 -14.43
CA LYS A 41 -6.67 3.22 -15.08
C LYS A 41 -6.23 1.86 -14.57
N VAL A 42 -4.93 1.66 -14.30
CA VAL A 42 -4.42 0.41 -13.71
C VAL A 42 -5.00 0.18 -12.32
N ALA A 43 -4.99 1.19 -11.44
CA ALA A 43 -5.53 1.08 -10.09
C ALA A 43 -7.04 0.81 -10.11
N MET A 44 -7.80 1.52 -10.95
CA MET A 44 -9.24 1.26 -11.14
C MET A 44 -9.51 -0.16 -11.66
N GLY A 45 -8.69 -0.63 -12.61
CA GLY A 45 -8.79 -1.98 -13.17
C GLY A 45 -8.50 -3.06 -12.13
N TYR A 46 -7.45 -2.88 -11.32
CA TYR A 46 -7.13 -3.77 -10.21
C TYR A 46 -8.27 -3.82 -9.19
N ASP A 47 -8.79 -2.67 -8.75
CA ASP A 47 -9.91 -2.62 -7.80
C ASP A 47 -11.14 -3.35 -8.33
N SER A 48 -11.53 -3.12 -9.59
CA SER A 48 -12.65 -3.81 -10.24
C SER A 48 -12.45 -5.33 -10.37
N LEU A 49 -11.21 -5.80 -10.39
CA LEU A 49 -10.88 -7.21 -10.45
C LEU A 49 -10.95 -7.86 -9.07
N VAL A 50 -10.31 -7.25 -8.08
CA VAL A 50 -10.11 -7.89 -6.78
C VAL A 50 -11.29 -7.70 -5.85
N PHE A 51 -12.09 -6.63 -5.96
CA PHE A 51 -13.26 -6.39 -5.11
C PHE A 51 -14.59 -6.87 -5.72
N ASP A 52 -14.53 -7.82 -6.65
CA ASP A 52 -15.69 -8.49 -7.23
C ASP A 52 -15.94 -9.84 -6.56
N LEU A 53 -16.88 -9.83 -5.60
CA LEU A 53 -17.34 -11.02 -4.87
C LEU A 53 -18.10 -12.03 -5.75
N SER A 54 -18.59 -11.61 -6.91
CA SER A 54 -19.41 -12.44 -7.80
C SER A 54 -18.62 -13.08 -8.94
N ARG A 55 -17.31 -12.82 -8.99
CA ARG A 55 -16.47 -13.23 -10.12
C ARG A 55 -16.27 -14.74 -10.15
N THR A 56 -16.49 -15.34 -11.31
CA THR A 56 -16.37 -16.79 -11.52
C THR A 56 -15.17 -17.14 -12.41
N GLY A 57 -14.52 -18.26 -12.14
CA GLY A 57 -13.40 -18.76 -12.92
C GLY A 57 -12.44 -19.59 -12.08
N LEU A 58 -11.40 -20.14 -12.70
CA LEU A 58 -10.34 -20.83 -11.96
C LEU A 58 -9.67 -19.84 -10.99
N HIS A 59 -9.68 -20.18 -9.69
CA HIS A 59 -9.18 -19.35 -8.58
C HIS A 59 -9.93 -18.03 -8.31
N LEU A 60 -11.13 -17.82 -8.89
CA LEU A 60 -11.97 -16.66 -8.63
C LEU A 60 -13.18 -17.02 -7.75
N PRO A 61 -13.70 -16.08 -6.93
CA PRO A 61 -13.25 -14.69 -6.75
C PRO A 61 -11.91 -14.59 -5.98
N LEU A 62 -11.19 -13.47 -6.16
CA LEU A 62 -9.93 -13.21 -5.44
C LEU A 62 -10.14 -12.69 -4.02
N ILE A 63 -11.39 -12.35 -3.68
CA ILE A 63 -11.81 -11.79 -2.41
C ILE A 63 -12.91 -12.66 -1.82
N HIS A 64 -12.94 -12.72 -0.49
CA HIS A 64 -14.11 -13.18 0.25
C HIS A 64 -14.26 -12.37 1.54
N LEU A 65 -15.44 -12.43 2.13
CA LEU A 65 -15.72 -11.82 3.42
C LEU A 65 -15.30 -12.78 4.55
N ASN A 66 -14.66 -12.24 5.57
CA ASN A 66 -14.37 -12.95 6.80
C ASN A 66 -15.38 -12.52 7.88
N TYR A 67 -16.19 -13.48 8.33
CA TYR A 67 -17.24 -13.27 9.34
C TYR A 67 -16.78 -13.61 10.77
N ASN A 68 -15.55 -14.09 10.93
CA ASN A 68 -14.96 -14.51 12.21
C ASN A 68 -13.74 -13.66 12.51
N THR A 69 -13.95 -12.36 12.72
CA THR A 69 -12.91 -11.40 13.10
C THR A 69 -12.42 -11.63 14.53
N VAL A 70 -11.12 -11.44 14.74
CA VAL A 70 -10.43 -11.63 16.02
C VAL A 70 -10.38 -10.32 16.81
N ASN A 71 -9.98 -9.23 16.16
CA ASN A 71 -9.77 -7.95 16.81
C ASN A 71 -11.09 -7.16 16.99
N TYR A 72 -11.99 -7.26 16.01
CA TYR A 72 -13.25 -6.50 15.95
C TYR A 72 -14.46 -7.40 15.67
N PRO A 73 -14.91 -8.19 16.66
CA PRO A 73 -15.96 -9.22 16.48
C PRO A 73 -17.35 -8.64 16.18
N GLU A 74 -17.55 -7.32 16.28
CA GLU A 74 -18.85 -6.67 16.05
C GLU A 74 -19.20 -6.51 14.56
N HIS A 75 -18.25 -6.71 13.65
CA HIS A 75 -18.49 -6.68 12.20
C HIS A 75 -17.49 -7.56 11.45
N ASN A 76 -17.79 -7.82 10.19
CA ASN A 76 -16.95 -8.62 9.31
C ASN A 76 -15.67 -7.86 8.90
N SER A 77 -14.72 -8.61 8.34
CA SER A 77 -13.62 -8.09 7.54
C SER A 77 -13.65 -8.73 6.13
N PHE A 78 -12.57 -8.56 5.36
CA PHE A 78 -12.40 -9.22 4.06
C PHE A 78 -11.05 -9.92 4.02
N VAL A 79 -10.81 -10.72 2.99
CA VAL A 79 -9.54 -11.41 2.78
C VAL A 79 -9.15 -11.29 1.32
N LEU A 80 -7.90 -10.89 1.08
CA LEU A 80 -7.21 -11.03 -0.19
C LEU A 80 -5.94 -11.87 0.04
N HIS A 81 -5.84 -12.98 -0.67
CA HIS A 81 -4.67 -13.85 -0.59
C HIS A 81 -3.44 -13.19 -1.23
N THR A 82 -2.26 -13.44 -0.65
CA THR A 82 -0.97 -12.99 -1.19
C THR A 82 -0.66 -13.62 -2.55
N VAL A 83 -1.10 -14.86 -2.75
CA VAL A 83 -0.85 -15.63 -3.98
C VAL A 83 -2.15 -16.23 -4.48
N VAL A 84 -2.43 -16.03 -5.76
CA VAL A 84 -3.61 -16.61 -6.41
C VAL A 84 -3.50 -18.13 -6.44
N GLY A 85 -4.54 -18.82 -5.96
CA GLY A 85 -4.59 -20.29 -5.95
C GLY A 85 -3.88 -20.94 -4.76
N THR A 86 -3.56 -20.17 -3.71
CA THR A 86 -3.06 -20.72 -2.45
C THR A 86 -4.02 -21.79 -1.87
N PRO A 87 -3.51 -22.91 -1.31
CA PRO A 87 -4.32 -23.86 -0.57
C PRO A 87 -4.72 -23.34 0.83
N ASP A 88 -4.00 -22.35 1.35
CA ASP A 88 -4.31 -21.70 2.62
C ASP A 88 -5.40 -20.65 2.41
N LYS A 89 -6.60 -20.96 2.90
CA LYS A 89 -7.79 -20.12 2.69
C LYS A 89 -7.87 -18.96 3.67
N ASP A 90 -7.18 -19.05 4.80
CA ASP A 90 -7.28 -18.11 5.91
C ASP A 90 -6.09 -17.14 5.95
N ALA A 91 -5.08 -17.35 5.12
CA ALA A 91 -3.95 -16.45 4.95
C ALA A 91 -4.37 -15.10 4.35
N ALA A 92 -4.27 -14.03 5.14
CA ALA A 92 -4.48 -12.66 4.71
C ALA A 92 -3.36 -11.76 5.22
N GLU A 93 -2.92 -10.81 4.40
CA GLU A 93 -1.86 -9.89 4.77
C GLU A 93 -2.27 -8.42 4.64
N ALA A 94 -1.99 -7.63 5.68
CA ALA A 94 -2.26 -6.20 5.72
C ALA A 94 -1.55 -5.47 4.58
N ILE A 95 -0.32 -5.90 4.25
CA ILE A 95 0.48 -5.33 3.17
C ILE A 95 -0.17 -5.48 1.79
N ASN A 96 -1.09 -6.43 1.62
CA ASN A 96 -1.88 -6.59 0.41
C ASN A 96 -3.19 -5.78 0.52
N MET A 97 -3.94 -6.00 1.60
CA MET A 97 -5.31 -5.52 1.71
C MET A 97 -5.44 -4.02 1.98
N ILE A 98 -4.64 -3.46 2.89
CA ILE A 98 -4.72 -2.03 3.22
C ILE A 98 -4.31 -1.18 2.01
N PRO A 99 -3.18 -1.44 1.33
CA PRO A 99 -2.84 -0.70 0.11
C PRO A 99 -3.83 -0.86 -1.03
N ALA A 100 -4.51 -2.01 -1.16
CA ALA A 100 -5.58 -2.17 -2.15
C ALA A 100 -6.74 -1.17 -1.92
N VAL A 101 -7.15 -0.97 -0.66
CA VAL A 101 -8.19 0.00 -0.28
C VAL A 101 -7.69 1.44 -0.44
N VAL A 102 -6.47 1.74 0.01
CA VAL A 102 -5.86 3.08 -0.11
C VAL A 102 -5.67 3.46 -1.58
N GLY A 103 -5.12 2.58 -2.40
CA GLY A 103 -4.87 2.80 -3.82
C GLY A 103 -6.15 3.10 -4.61
N ALA A 104 -7.23 2.34 -4.34
CA ALA A 104 -8.54 2.59 -4.93
C ALA A 104 -9.10 3.96 -4.49
N SER A 105 -8.94 4.31 -3.21
CA SER A 105 -9.39 5.59 -2.67
C SER A 105 -8.65 6.78 -3.30
N LEU A 106 -7.34 6.66 -3.53
CA LEU A 106 -6.51 7.68 -4.19
C LEU A 106 -6.93 7.97 -5.63
N VAL A 107 -7.58 7.01 -6.31
CA VAL A 107 -8.11 7.21 -7.67
C VAL A 107 -9.60 7.57 -7.71
N GLY A 108 -10.21 7.82 -6.56
CA GLY A 108 -11.56 8.35 -6.42
C GLY A 108 -12.67 7.31 -6.19
N ILE A 109 -12.31 6.06 -5.86
CA ILE A 109 -13.29 5.02 -5.53
C ILE A 109 -13.65 5.12 -4.04
N ASP A 110 -14.93 5.32 -3.72
CA ASP A 110 -15.38 5.41 -2.32
C ASP A 110 -15.49 4.01 -1.69
N LYS A 111 -14.42 3.59 -1.03
CA LYS A 111 -14.32 2.29 -0.35
C LYS A 111 -15.16 2.16 0.92
N ARG A 112 -15.88 3.21 1.34
CA ARG A 112 -16.80 3.14 2.49
C ARG A 112 -18.15 2.53 2.13
N VAL A 113 -18.50 2.52 0.84
CA VAL A 113 -19.83 2.11 0.35
C VAL A 113 -19.78 1.22 -0.90
N GLN A 114 -18.60 0.96 -1.46
CA GLN A 114 -18.47 0.19 -2.70
C GLN A 114 -19.07 -1.22 -2.54
N ASN A 115 -19.97 -1.58 -3.45
CA ASN A 115 -20.65 -2.88 -3.48
C ASN A 115 -21.36 -3.21 -2.15
N GLY A 116 -21.87 -2.19 -1.45
CA GLY A 116 -22.59 -2.36 -0.18
C GLY A 116 -21.71 -2.64 1.03
N ASN A 117 -20.37 -2.54 0.89
CA ASN A 117 -19.42 -2.85 1.95
C ASN A 117 -18.58 -1.62 2.32
N ASN A 118 -18.26 -1.51 3.61
CA ASN A 118 -17.31 -0.53 4.12
C ASN A 118 -15.92 -1.18 4.28
N TRP A 119 -15.19 -1.29 3.17
CA TRP A 119 -13.86 -1.89 3.12
C TRP A 119 -12.84 -1.14 3.99
N VAL A 120 -13.03 0.17 4.17
CA VAL A 120 -12.18 1.00 5.04
C VAL A 120 -12.30 0.57 6.49
N LEU A 121 -13.53 0.40 6.99
CA LEU A 121 -13.78 -0.09 8.34
C LEU A 121 -13.14 -1.47 8.53
N MET A 122 -13.36 -2.37 7.57
CA MET A 122 -12.84 -3.74 7.63
C MET A 122 -11.30 -3.84 7.73
N CYS A 123 -10.55 -2.82 7.31
CA CYS A 123 -9.09 -2.80 7.44
C CYS A 123 -8.61 -2.74 8.90
N GLU A 124 -9.45 -2.30 9.84
CA GLU A 124 -9.06 -2.22 11.25
C GLU A 124 -8.81 -3.59 11.87
N GLU A 125 -9.24 -4.68 11.24
CA GLU A 125 -8.95 -6.04 11.69
C GLU A 125 -7.43 -6.33 11.83
N PHE A 126 -6.59 -5.58 11.10
CA PHE A 126 -5.13 -5.65 11.23
C PHE A 126 -4.55 -4.85 12.39
N PHE A 127 -5.34 -4.01 13.05
CA PHE A 127 -4.94 -3.38 14.31
C PHE A 127 -5.11 -4.38 15.45
N ASN A 128 -3.99 -4.83 16.04
CA ASN A 128 -4.02 -5.82 17.10
C ASN A 128 -4.57 -5.23 18.40
N LYS A 129 -5.87 -5.47 18.63
CA LYS A 129 -6.61 -5.10 19.84
C LYS A 129 -6.63 -6.23 20.87
N ARG A 130 -6.44 -7.49 20.45
CA ARG A 130 -6.33 -8.68 21.32
C ARG A 130 -5.15 -9.54 20.82
N PRO A 131 -4.17 -9.93 21.67
CA PRO A 131 -4.04 -9.65 23.10
C PRO A 131 -3.59 -8.22 23.44
N GLY A 132 -3.53 -7.30 22.47
CA GLY A 132 -3.39 -5.86 22.73
C GLY A 132 -1.96 -5.34 22.54
N GLU A 133 -1.28 -5.74 21.48
CA GLU A 133 -0.06 -5.07 21.01
C GLU A 133 -0.34 -3.61 20.61
N ASN A 134 -1.59 -3.29 20.28
CA ASN A 134 -2.08 -1.95 19.94
C ASN A 134 -1.32 -1.32 18.77
N VAL A 135 -1.08 -2.15 17.75
CA VAL A 135 -0.17 -1.91 16.65
C VAL A 135 -0.76 -2.59 15.41
N TYR A 136 -0.54 -2.00 14.22
CA TYR A 136 -0.93 -2.68 12.97
C TYR A 136 0.05 -3.81 12.68
N LEU A 137 -0.49 -5.01 12.54
CA LEU A 137 0.26 -6.21 12.20
C LEU A 137 -0.02 -6.61 10.75
N ASN A 138 0.87 -7.44 10.21
CA ASN A 138 0.69 -7.94 8.86
C ASN A 138 -0.34 -9.07 8.79
N ASN A 139 -0.54 -9.85 9.85
CA ASN A 139 -1.49 -10.96 9.88
C ASN A 139 -2.66 -10.65 10.82
N PHE A 140 -3.75 -11.43 10.73
CA PHE A 140 -4.75 -11.48 11.79
C PHE A 140 -4.08 -12.10 13.03
N VAL A 141 -3.85 -11.30 14.07
CA VAL A 141 -3.33 -11.74 15.36
C VAL A 141 -4.28 -11.27 16.44
#